data_AF-A0ABD3BHI9-F1
#
_entry.id   AF-A0ABD3BHI9-F1
#
_cell.length_a   1.000
_cell.length_b   1.000
_cell.length_c   1.000
_cell.angle_alpha   90.00
_cell.angle_beta   90.00
_cell.angle_gamma   90.00
#
_symmetry.space_group_name_H-M   'P 1'
#
loop_
_entity.id
_entity.type
_entity.pdbx_description
1 polymer ?
#
loop_
_entity_poly.entity_id
_entity_poly.type
_entity_poly.pdbx_seq_one_letter_code
_entity_poly.pdbx_strand_id
1 'polypeptide(L)'
;MAQQSVCINHPKNLAGKPFLRSNAPSLAPYSYKTLFPKNLTRKKFHSMIISASTSSSSPKSSQSVEVLTNSERKHELMSSIKGSIPNCLSETHFDRTVPGLGSKTRGKVRDIYEGGDYLFLVTTDRQSAFDRVLASIPFKGQVLNETSLWWFSKTQHIIPNAIVWSPDRNVTIAKKCSVFPVEFVVRGYVTGSTDTSLWTVYQKGVRNYCGNPLPDGMVKNQKLEANILTPTTKAADHDVPITPEEIVQLGLMTQADYDEASKAALSLFEYGERIASEHGLILVDTKYEFGKGPDGKVLLIDEVHTPDSSRYWIGHSFEERFRNGLEPENIDKEFLRLWFKDHCNPYEDEVLPDAPEELVSELAWSIFSYTRR
;
A
#
# COMPACT_ATOMS: atom_id res chain seq x y z
N MET A 1 62.11 -13.40 -25.94
CA MET A 1 62.68 -13.10 -24.61
C MET A 1 61.58 -12.35 -23.87
N ALA A 2 60.93 -12.89 -22.83
CA ALA A 2 61.46 -13.03 -21.45
C ALA A 2 61.89 -11.67 -20.89
N GLN A 3 61.48 -11.19 -19.71
CA GLN A 3 60.61 -11.67 -18.61
C GLN A 3 60.06 -10.39 -17.88
N GLN A 4 59.16 -10.39 -16.88
CA GLN A 4 58.58 -11.44 -16.02
C GLN A 4 57.16 -11.01 -15.54
N SER A 5 56.41 -11.91 -14.90
CA SER A 5 55.22 -11.60 -14.09
C SER A 5 55.47 -12.01 -12.62
N VAL A 6 54.90 -11.29 -11.65
CA VAL A 6 55.03 -11.59 -10.22
C VAL A 6 53.65 -11.86 -9.61
N CYS A 7 53.42 -13.11 -9.22
CA CYS A 7 52.28 -13.51 -8.39
C CYS A 7 52.57 -13.26 -6.90
N ILE A 8 51.53 -13.00 -6.11
CA ILE A 8 51.59 -13.06 -4.64
C ILE A 8 50.60 -14.12 -4.15
N ASN A 9 51.03 -14.94 -3.20
CA ASN A 9 50.43 -16.24 -2.87
C ASN A 9 49.31 -16.19 -1.82
N HIS A 10 48.42 -17.19 -1.87
CA HIS A 10 47.58 -17.62 -0.74
C HIS A 10 48.41 -18.12 0.47
N PRO A 11 47.93 -17.93 1.72
CA PRO A 11 48.31 -18.75 2.86
C PRO A 11 47.60 -20.13 2.81
N LYS A 12 48.29 -21.17 3.27
CA LYS A 12 47.79 -22.56 3.30
C LYS A 12 47.05 -22.91 4.60
N ASN A 13 46.11 -23.84 4.46
CA ASN A 13 45.49 -24.72 5.46
C ASN A 13 46.17 -24.83 6.84
N LEU A 14 45.35 -24.66 7.89
CA LEU A 14 45.49 -25.43 9.13
C LEU A 14 44.24 -26.31 9.29
N ALA A 15 44.44 -27.63 9.40
CA ALA A 15 43.37 -28.60 9.49
C ALA A 15 43.10 -29.04 10.93
N GLY A 16 41.84 -29.37 11.23
CA GLY A 16 41.48 -30.34 12.26
C GLY A 16 41.14 -29.79 13.65
N LYS A 17 39.85 -29.54 13.89
CA LYS A 17 39.12 -29.93 15.11
C LYS A 17 37.63 -30.12 14.75
N PRO A 18 36.93 -31.11 15.34
CA PRO A 18 35.62 -31.52 14.85
C PRO A 18 34.51 -30.53 15.25
N PHE A 19 33.61 -30.25 14.31
CA PHE A 19 32.39 -29.47 14.55
C PHE A 19 31.49 -30.18 15.58
N LEU A 20 31.23 -29.52 16.70
CA LEU A 20 30.18 -29.93 17.63
C LEU A 20 28.82 -29.72 16.95
N ARG A 21 28.02 -30.79 16.87
CA ARG A 21 26.62 -30.71 16.46
C ARG A 21 25.83 -29.91 17.51
N SER A 22 25.55 -28.64 17.23
CA SER A 22 24.57 -27.87 18.00
C SER A 22 23.17 -28.31 17.59
N ASN A 23 22.46 -29.01 18.48
CA ASN A 23 21.04 -29.29 18.32
C ASN A 23 20.25 -27.96 18.35
N ALA A 24 19.83 -27.47 17.18
CA ALA A 24 18.86 -26.38 17.11
C ALA A 24 17.47 -26.94 17.47
N PRO A 25 16.80 -26.43 18.53
CA PRO A 25 15.44 -26.87 18.83
C PRO A 25 14.47 -26.34 17.77
N SER A 26 13.55 -27.21 17.35
CA SER A 26 12.43 -26.87 16.47
C SER A 26 11.62 -25.70 17.04
N LEU A 27 11.63 -24.54 16.38
CA LEU A 27 10.73 -23.44 16.69
C LEU A 27 9.32 -23.78 16.21
N ALA A 28 8.46 -24.16 17.14
CA ALA A 28 7.02 -24.30 16.90
C ALA A 28 6.38 -22.92 16.61
N PRO A 29 5.34 -22.85 15.75
CA PRO A 29 4.69 -21.59 15.41
C PRO A 29 3.99 -20.99 16.64
N TYR A 30 4.35 -19.75 16.99
CA TYR A 30 3.71 -19.02 18.08
C TYR A 30 2.29 -18.58 17.69
N SER A 31 1.30 -19.26 18.24
CA SER A 31 -0.11 -18.86 18.14
C SER A 31 -0.36 -17.56 18.90
N TYR A 32 -0.84 -16.53 18.20
CA TYR A 32 -1.32 -15.29 18.81
C TYR A 32 -2.47 -15.58 19.79
N LYS A 33 -2.22 -15.42 21.10
CA LYS A 33 -3.27 -15.44 22.12
C LYS A 33 -3.85 -14.04 22.28
N THR A 34 -5.03 -13.81 21.72
CA THR A 34 -5.84 -12.61 21.96
C THR A 34 -6.22 -12.49 23.44
N LEU A 35 -5.74 -11.45 24.13
CA LEU A 35 -6.15 -11.12 25.49
C LEU A 35 -7.46 -10.31 25.46
N PHE A 36 -8.59 -11.01 25.58
CA PHE A 36 -9.88 -10.41 25.96
C PHE A 36 -10.35 -11.01 27.29
N PRO A 37 -10.78 -10.18 28.27
CA PRO A 37 -11.22 -10.68 29.57
C PRO A 37 -12.57 -11.39 29.45
N LYS A 38 -12.59 -12.69 29.75
CA LYS A 38 -13.83 -13.45 29.97
C LYS A 38 -14.32 -13.20 31.39
N ASN A 39 -15.50 -12.61 31.56
CA ASN A 39 -16.44 -12.93 32.63
C ASN A 39 -17.76 -12.14 32.50
N LEU A 40 -18.85 -12.84 32.16
CA LEU A 40 -20.20 -12.40 32.53
C LEU A 40 -21.06 -13.65 32.77
N THR A 41 -21.48 -13.80 34.02
CA THR A 41 -22.20 -14.99 34.51
C THR A 41 -23.68 -14.94 34.16
N ARG A 42 -24.18 -16.06 33.64
CA ARG A 42 -25.59 -16.33 33.32
C ARG A 42 -26.50 -16.16 34.55
N LYS A 43 -27.47 -15.23 34.50
CA LYS A 43 -28.61 -15.18 35.45
C LYS A 43 -29.94 -15.34 34.71
N LYS A 44 -30.96 -15.76 35.46
CA LYS A 44 -32.15 -16.47 34.97
C LYS A 44 -33.21 -15.55 34.35
N PHE A 45 -33.96 -16.09 33.39
CA PHE A 45 -35.21 -15.52 32.91
C PHE A 45 -36.29 -15.50 34.00
N HIS A 46 -37.11 -14.47 34.00
CA HIS A 46 -38.49 -14.49 34.49
C HIS A 46 -39.40 -13.85 33.44
N SER A 47 -40.55 -14.47 33.20
CA SER A 47 -41.52 -14.03 32.19
C SER A 47 -42.46 -12.97 32.75
N MET A 48 -42.63 -11.87 32.01
CA MET A 48 -43.86 -11.08 32.07
C MET A 48 -44.37 -10.86 30.65
N ILE A 49 -45.65 -11.19 30.46
CA ILE A 49 -46.41 -10.90 29.24
C ILE A 49 -47.00 -9.50 29.43
N ILE A 50 -46.67 -8.56 28.55
CA ILE A 50 -47.40 -7.29 28.40
C ILE A 50 -47.69 -7.08 26.91
N SER A 51 -48.89 -6.54 26.65
CA SER A 51 -49.57 -6.47 25.37
C SER A 51 -48.86 -5.61 24.31
N ALA A 52 -49.10 -5.97 23.04
CA ALA A 52 -48.59 -5.26 21.89
C ALA A 52 -49.28 -3.89 21.71
N SER A 53 -48.49 -2.88 21.36
CA SER A 53 -48.94 -1.67 20.66
C SER A 53 -48.03 -1.46 19.45
N THR A 54 -48.64 -1.25 18.29
CA THR A 54 -47.93 -1.10 17.01
C THR A 54 -47.37 0.31 16.87
N SER A 55 -46.05 0.43 16.79
CA SER A 55 -45.37 1.61 16.26
C SER A 55 -44.33 1.20 15.22
N SER A 56 -44.26 1.96 14.12
CA SER A 56 -43.38 1.69 12.98
C SER A 56 -41.92 1.87 13.37
N SER A 57 -41.10 0.83 13.15
CA SER A 57 -39.66 0.91 13.35
C SER A 57 -38.95 1.27 12.03
N SER A 58 -38.41 2.48 11.98
CA SER A 58 -37.35 2.82 11.03
C SER A 58 -36.04 2.10 11.42
N PRO A 59 -35.19 1.74 10.45
CA PRO A 59 -33.99 0.95 10.74
C PRO A 59 -32.94 1.80 11.48
N LYS A 60 -32.54 1.33 12.67
CA LYS A 60 -31.42 1.89 13.43
C LYS A 60 -30.09 1.56 12.73
N SER A 61 -29.59 2.46 11.88
CA SER A 61 -28.25 2.36 11.27
C SER A 61 -27.39 3.62 11.38
N SER A 62 -27.92 4.73 11.92
CA SER A 62 -27.21 6.03 11.96
C SER A 62 -26.16 6.19 13.08
N GLN A 63 -26.11 5.28 14.07
CA GLN A 63 -25.27 5.46 15.28
C GLN A 63 -23.79 5.05 15.15
N SER A 64 -23.32 4.61 13.98
CA SER A 64 -21.93 4.13 13.78
C SER A 64 -20.97 5.15 13.15
N VAL A 65 -21.45 6.25 12.58
CA VAL A 65 -20.59 7.21 11.83
C VAL A 65 -20.25 8.47 12.64
N GLU A 66 -21.17 9.00 13.45
CA GLU A 66 -20.95 10.22 14.25
C GLU A 66 -19.87 10.07 15.35
N VAL A 67 -19.54 8.82 15.74
CA VAL A 67 -18.55 8.53 16.80
C VAL A 67 -17.11 8.89 16.39
N LEU A 68 -16.84 9.09 15.09
CA LEU A 68 -15.53 9.52 14.57
C LEU A 68 -15.40 11.05 14.42
N THR A 69 -16.51 11.80 14.46
CA THR A 69 -16.54 13.27 14.39
C THR A 69 -16.67 13.93 15.76
N ASN A 70 -16.41 13.18 16.84
CA ASN A 70 -16.41 13.73 18.19
C ASN A 70 -15.25 14.74 18.32
N SER A 71 -15.57 16.02 18.47
CA SER A 71 -14.62 17.14 18.28
C SER A 71 -13.38 17.00 19.17
N GLU A 72 -13.57 16.71 20.46
CA GLU A 72 -12.50 16.53 21.45
C GLU A 72 -11.43 15.53 20.98
N ARG A 73 -11.84 14.35 20.53
CA ARG A 73 -10.92 13.30 20.06
C ARG A 73 -10.14 13.69 18.80
N LYS A 74 -10.76 14.47 17.90
CA LYS A 74 -10.05 15.04 16.75
C LYS A 74 -9.01 16.07 17.23
N HIS A 75 -9.34 16.94 18.18
CA HIS A 75 -8.41 17.93 18.72
C HIS A 75 -7.23 17.28 19.45
N GLU A 76 -7.47 16.27 20.29
CA GLU A 76 -6.41 15.48 20.96
C GLU A 76 -5.45 14.84 19.96
N LEU A 77 -5.97 14.20 18.92
CA LEU A 77 -5.13 13.55 17.92
C LEU A 77 -4.38 14.57 17.05
N MET A 78 -5.02 15.67 16.65
CA MET A 78 -4.35 16.77 15.93
C MET A 78 -3.24 17.42 16.76
N SER A 79 -3.43 17.58 18.07
CA SER A 79 -2.39 18.04 18.98
C SER A 79 -1.21 17.06 19.06
N SER A 80 -1.51 15.76 19.14
CA SER A 80 -0.50 14.69 19.15
C SER A 80 0.28 14.61 17.83
N ILE A 81 -0.40 14.78 16.70
CA ILE A 81 0.18 14.86 15.36
C ILE A 81 1.14 16.04 15.26
N LYS A 82 0.68 17.26 15.62
CA LYS A 82 1.51 18.48 15.59
C LYS A 82 2.76 18.35 16.46
N GLY A 83 2.62 17.86 17.68
CA GLY A 83 3.76 17.57 18.58
C GLY A 83 4.73 16.50 18.07
N SER A 84 4.35 15.73 17.04
CA SER A 84 5.16 14.65 16.47
C SER A 84 5.85 15.03 15.15
N ILE A 85 5.55 16.20 14.56
CA ILE A 85 6.19 16.68 13.31
C ILE A 85 7.74 16.66 13.39
N PRO A 86 8.39 17.12 14.48
CA PRO A 86 9.86 17.05 14.58
C PRO A 86 10.44 15.64 14.71
N ASN A 87 9.60 14.63 14.97
CA ASN A 87 9.99 13.25 15.26
C ASN A 87 9.70 12.28 14.10
N CYS A 88 9.30 12.79 12.92
CA CYS A 88 9.04 11.97 11.75
C CYS A 88 10.25 11.10 11.35
N LEU A 89 10.01 9.82 11.09
CA LEU A 89 11.04 8.90 10.58
C LEU A 89 11.30 9.20 9.10
N SER A 90 12.22 10.11 8.81
CA SER A 90 12.54 10.54 7.42
C SER A 90 13.66 9.72 6.76
N GLU A 91 14.54 9.10 7.55
CA GLU A 91 15.64 8.25 7.09
C GLU A 91 16.09 7.24 8.17
N THR A 92 16.62 6.09 7.75
CA THR A 92 17.28 5.10 8.62
C THR A 92 18.71 4.78 8.18
N HIS A 93 19.52 4.17 9.06
CA HIS A 93 20.90 3.74 8.76
C HIS A 93 21.21 2.35 9.32
N PHE A 94 20.34 1.36 9.06
CA PHE A 94 20.51 0.01 9.59
C PHE A 94 21.74 -0.72 9.02
N ASP A 95 22.23 -0.31 7.84
CA ASP A 95 23.52 -0.68 7.24
C ASP A 95 24.72 -0.38 8.16
N ARG A 96 24.56 0.55 9.12
CA ARG A 96 25.61 0.98 10.06
C ARG A 96 25.41 0.48 11.49
N THR A 97 24.20 0.04 11.84
CA THR A 97 23.81 -0.24 13.23
C THR A 97 23.35 -1.68 13.47
N VAL A 98 22.99 -2.44 12.42
CA VAL A 98 22.51 -3.82 12.53
C VAL A 98 23.50 -4.77 11.84
N PRO A 99 24.32 -5.52 12.59
CA PRO A 99 25.26 -6.47 12.01
C PRO A 99 24.57 -7.50 11.12
N GLY A 100 25.08 -7.69 9.91
CA GLY A 100 24.55 -8.64 8.93
C GLY A 100 23.56 -8.07 7.91
N LEU A 101 23.14 -6.80 8.05
CA LEU A 101 22.47 -6.09 6.96
C LEU A 101 23.50 -5.47 6.01
N GLY A 102 23.22 -5.58 4.71
CA GLY A 102 24.06 -5.11 3.62
C GLY A 102 23.67 -3.72 3.12
N SER A 103 23.75 -3.53 1.79
CA SER A 103 23.51 -2.25 1.13
C SER A 103 22.10 -1.71 1.39
N LYS A 104 22.03 -0.40 1.61
CA LYS A 104 20.79 0.39 1.64
C LYS A 104 20.41 0.86 0.23
N THR A 105 19.15 0.67 -0.14
CA THR A 105 18.49 1.36 -1.26
C THR A 105 17.42 2.30 -0.70
N ARG A 106 17.48 3.59 -1.04
CA ARG A 106 16.49 4.60 -0.63
C ARG A 106 15.45 4.79 -1.74
N GLY A 107 14.25 4.24 -1.54
CA GLY A 107 13.09 4.55 -2.38
C GLY A 107 12.36 5.82 -1.91
N LYS A 108 11.32 6.23 -2.63
CA LYS A 108 10.51 7.42 -2.32
C LYS A 108 9.98 7.39 -0.88
N VAL A 109 9.36 6.27 -0.47
CA VAL A 109 8.72 6.08 0.85
C VAL A 109 9.40 5.02 1.73
N ARG A 110 10.11 4.04 1.14
CA ARG A 110 10.76 2.94 1.87
C ARG A 110 12.29 3.04 1.81
N ASP A 111 12.95 2.79 2.93
CA ASP A 111 14.38 2.44 2.98
C ASP A 111 14.47 0.90 2.98
N ILE A 112 15.25 0.33 2.06
CA ILE A 112 15.34 -1.11 1.84
C ILE A 112 16.77 -1.58 2.13
N TYR A 113 16.93 -2.64 2.92
CA TYR A 113 18.23 -3.25 3.21
C TYR A 113 18.25 -4.71 2.82
N GLU A 114 19.37 -5.15 2.25
CA GLU A 114 19.59 -6.58 1.98
C GLU A 114 20.00 -7.34 3.24
N GLY A 115 19.46 -8.55 3.44
CA GLY A 115 19.78 -9.45 4.55
C GLY A 115 19.94 -10.89 4.06
N GLY A 116 20.73 -11.09 3.00
CA GLY A 116 20.88 -12.40 2.33
C GLY A 116 19.63 -12.76 1.53
N ASP A 117 18.95 -13.84 1.93
CA ASP A 117 17.70 -14.33 1.31
C ASP A 117 16.47 -13.46 1.64
N TYR A 118 16.65 -12.40 2.44
CA TYR A 118 15.60 -11.51 2.91
C TYR A 118 15.87 -10.05 2.55
N LEU A 119 14.79 -9.27 2.46
CA LEU A 119 14.80 -7.82 2.38
C LEU A 119 14.13 -7.23 3.63
N PHE A 120 14.75 -6.20 4.19
CA PHE A 120 14.24 -5.45 5.32
C PHE A 120 13.69 -4.13 4.78
N LEU A 121 12.37 -4.02 4.73
CA LEU A 121 11.61 -2.89 4.23
C LEU A 121 11.25 -1.99 5.41
N VAL A 122 11.82 -0.79 5.48
CA VAL A 122 11.47 0.22 6.48
C VAL A 122 10.62 1.29 5.83
N THR A 123 9.33 1.30 6.14
CA THR A 123 8.37 2.29 5.64
C THR A 123 8.50 3.57 6.45
N THR A 124 8.93 4.63 5.79
CA THR A 124 9.25 5.92 6.40
C THR A 124 8.06 6.88 6.34
N ASP A 125 8.14 7.97 7.10
CA ASP A 125 7.12 9.02 7.14
C ASP A 125 7.19 9.96 5.93
N ARG A 126 8.14 9.76 5.01
CA ARG A 126 8.29 10.56 3.78
C ARG A 126 7.03 10.49 2.93
N GLN A 127 6.52 11.65 2.49
CA GLN A 127 5.47 11.76 1.50
C GLN A 127 6.05 12.30 0.19
N SER A 128 5.85 11.57 -0.89
CA SER A 128 6.26 11.97 -2.24
C SER A 128 5.11 12.22 -3.20
N ALA A 129 5.28 13.22 -4.06
CA ALA A 129 4.57 13.44 -5.32
C ALA A 129 5.48 14.26 -6.27
N PHE A 130 5.15 14.32 -7.56
CA PHE A 130 6.00 14.95 -8.60
C PHE A 130 7.44 14.39 -8.58
N ASP A 131 7.55 13.09 -8.31
CA ASP A 131 8.79 12.31 -8.14
C ASP A 131 9.79 12.81 -7.08
N ARG A 132 9.38 13.78 -6.26
CA ARG A 132 10.14 14.38 -5.16
C ARG A 132 9.53 14.03 -3.81
N VAL A 133 10.34 14.08 -2.76
CA VAL A 133 9.85 14.04 -1.37
C VAL A 133 9.44 15.46 -1.00
N LEU A 134 8.17 15.65 -0.63
CA LEU A 134 7.57 16.97 -0.40
C LEU A 134 7.50 17.34 1.09
N ALA A 135 7.32 16.33 1.94
CA ALA A 135 7.20 16.49 3.39
C ALA A 135 7.49 15.17 4.11
N SER A 136 7.58 15.22 5.43
CA SER A 136 7.42 14.03 6.29
C SER A 136 6.15 14.16 7.12
N ILE A 137 5.34 13.11 7.15
CA ILE A 137 3.98 13.09 7.71
C ILE A 137 3.97 12.19 8.95
N PRO A 138 3.70 12.71 10.16
CA PRO A 138 3.77 11.93 11.39
C PRO A 138 3.02 10.60 11.32
N PHE A 139 3.68 9.52 11.74
CA PHE A 139 3.15 8.15 11.82
C PHE A 139 2.76 7.50 10.49
N LYS A 140 2.89 8.19 9.35
CA LYS A 140 2.53 7.66 8.02
C LYS A 140 3.17 6.31 7.75
N GLY A 141 4.46 6.15 8.05
CA GLY A 141 5.19 4.91 7.81
C GLY A 141 4.62 3.70 8.58
N GLN A 142 4.16 3.94 9.81
CA GLN A 142 3.51 2.93 10.65
C GLN A 142 2.16 2.55 10.07
N VAL A 143 1.33 3.55 9.77
CA VAL A 143 -0.03 3.36 9.25
C VAL A 143 -0.01 2.59 7.93
N LEU A 144 0.89 2.95 6.99
CA LEU A 144 1.03 2.26 5.70
C LEU A 144 1.51 0.81 5.87
N ASN A 145 2.51 0.57 6.73
CA ASN A 145 3.05 -0.77 6.94
C ASN A 145 2.06 -1.70 7.68
N GLU A 146 1.42 -1.22 8.76
CA GLU A 146 0.39 -1.99 9.48
C GLU A 146 -0.84 -2.27 8.59
N THR A 147 -1.26 -1.31 7.75
CA THR A 147 -2.29 -1.51 6.71
C THR A 147 -1.90 -2.63 5.76
N SER A 148 -0.70 -2.55 5.17
CA SER A 148 -0.26 -3.54 4.20
C SER A 148 -0.13 -4.93 4.82
N LEU A 149 0.39 -5.04 6.05
CA LEU A 149 0.46 -6.31 6.79
C LEU A 149 -0.91 -6.92 7.06
N TRP A 150 -1.92 -6.10 7.36
CA TRP A 150 -3.31 -6.54 7.52
C TRP A 150 -3.86 -7.10 6.21
N TRP A 151 -3.67 -6.39 5.08
CA TRP A 151 -4.10 -6.86 3.77
C TRP A 151 -3.37 -8.11 3.30
N PHE A 152 -2.04 -8.18 3.49
CA PHE A 152 -1.25 -9.39 3.22
C PHE A 152 -1.75 -10.59 4.03
N SER A 153 -2.25 -10.39 5.26
CA SER A 153 -2.88 -11.45 6.06
C SER A 153 -4.28 -11.82 5.56
N LYS A 154 -5.11 -10.84 5.20
CA LYS A 154 -6.46 -11.08 4.67
C LYS A 154 -6.47 -11.79 3.33
N THR A 155 -5.49 -11.52 2.47
CA THR A 155 -5.47 -11.96 1.06
C THR A 155 -4.64 -13.22 0.79
N GLN A 156 -4.06 -13.86 1.82
CA GLN A 156 -3.26 -15.11 1.66
C GLN A 156 -4.02 -16.26 0.97
N HIS A 157 -5.35 -16.25 1.04
CA HIS A 157 -6.23 -17.23 0.41
C HIS A 157 -6.43 -16.99 -1.11
N ILE A 158 -6.02 -15.83 -1.62
CA ILE A 158 -6.07 -15.45 -3.04
C ILE A 158 -4.71 -15.75 -3.70
N ILE A 159 -3.63 -15.26 -3.10
CA ILE A 159 -2.25 -15.51 -3.56
C ILE A 159 -1.28 -15.49 -2.37
N PRO A 160 -0.24 -16.35 -2.32
CA PRO A 160 0.85 -16.21 -1.36
C PRO A 160 1.61 -14.89 -1.54
N ASN A 161 2.25 -14.43 -0.46
CA ASN A 161 3.05 -13.21 -0.45
C ASN A 161 4.45 -13.45 0.14
N ALA A 162 5.33 -12.46 -0.02
CA ALA A 162 6.72 -12.56 0.43
C ALA A 162 6.93 -12.27 1.93
N ILE A 163 5.90 -11.89 2.70
CA ILE A 163 6.05 -11.47 4.10
C ILE A 163 6.52 -12.64 4.98
N VAL A 164 7.50 -12.36 5.84
CA VAL A 164 8.07 -13.32 6.79
C VAL A 164 7.77 -12.91 8.22
N TRP A 165 8.06 -11.65 8.56
CA TRP A 165 7.87 -11.12 9.91
C TRP A 165 7.83 -9.58 9.89
N SER A 166 7.33 -8.96 10.96
CA SER A 166 7.41 -7.52 11.21
C SER A 166 7.86 -7.33 12.66
N PRO A 167 9.12 -6.91 12.90
CA PRO A 167 9.66 -6.70 14.25
C PRO A 167 9.21 -5.38 14.89
N ASP A 168 8.79 -4.42 14.08
CA ASP A 168 8.42 -3.06 14.47
C ASP A 168 7.33 -2.53 13.51
N ARG A 169 6.52 -1.56 13.96
CA ARG A 169 5.41 -0.99 13.17
C ARG A 169 5.86 -0.38 11.84
N ASN A 170 7.08 0.14 11.74
CA ASN A 170 7.64 0.67 10.49
C ASN A 170 8.37 -0.39 9.64
N VAL A 171 8.59 -1.61 10.15
CA VAL A 171 9.52 -2.58 9.55
C VAL A 171 8.81 -3.87 9.14
N THR A 172 9.04 -4.28 7.89
CA THR A 172 8.61 -5.56 7.33
C THR A 172 9.82 -6.32 6.79
N ILE A 173 9.94 -7.59 7.16
CA ILE A 173 10.93 -8.52 6.62
C ILE A 173 10.22 -9.41 5.61
N ALA A 174 10.72 -9.41 4.38
CA ALA A 174 10.17 -10.17 3.26
C ALA A 174 11.24 -11.06 2.62
N LYS A 175 10.82 -12.14 1.95
CA LYS A 175 11.71 -12.96 1.10
C LYS A 175 12.23 -12.14 -0.07
N LYS A 176 13.51 -12.27 -0.41
CA LYS A 176 14.06 -11.70 -1.65
C LYS A 176 13.43 -12.44 -2.84
N CYS A 177 12.86 -11.69 -3.77
CA CYS A 177 12.15 -12.20 -4.93
C CYS A 177 12.75 -11.61 -6.21
N SER A 178 12.67 -12.33 -7.32
CA SER A 178 12.90 -11.75 -8.65
C SER A 178 11.64 -10.98 -9.05
N VAL A 179 11.65 -9.67 -8.84
CA VAL A 179 10.53 -8.76 -9.13
C VAL A 179 10.22 -8.77 -10.63
N PHE A 180 8.94 -8.87 -11.00
CA PHE A 180 8.53 -8.66 -12.39
C PHE A 180 8.55 -7.15 -12.71
N PRO A 181 9.10 -6.71 -13.85
CA PRO A 181 9.22 -5.29 -14.22
C PRO A 181 7.88 -4.68 -14.73
N VAL A 182 6.77 -5.12 -14.16
CA VAL A 182 5.39 -4.78 -14.53
C VAL A 182 4.62 -4.40 -13.27
N GLU A 183 3.95 -3.25 -13.30
CA GLU A 183 3.04 -2.84 -12.24
C GLU A 183 1.60 -3.12 -12.65
N PHE A 184 0.86 -3.81 -11.79
CA PHE A 184 -0.49 -4.28 -12.09
C PHE A 184 -1.50 -3.28 -11.53
N VAL A 185 -1.80 -2.23 -12.29
CA VAL A 185 -2.81 -1.23 -11.92
C VAL A 185 -4.20 -1.74 -12.27
N VAL A 186 -5.03 -1.99 -11.27
CA VAL A 186 -6.46 -2.34 -11.44
C VAL A 186 -7.33 -1.12 -11.16
N ARG A 187 -8.36 -0.91 -11.98
CA ARG A 187 -9.26 0.25 -11.88
C ARG A 187 -10.72 -0.18 -11.93
N GLY A 188 -11.52 0.37 -11.01
CA GLY A 188 -12.99 0.28 -11.04
C GLY A 188 -13.70 1.56 -11.52
N TYR A 189 -12.97 2.66 -11.71
CA TYR A 189 -13.55 3.98 -12.00
C TYR A 189 -12.74 4.80 -13.01
N VAL A 190 -13.44 5.63 -13.80
CA VAL A 190 -12.89 6.50 -14.85
C VAL A 190 -12.37 7.81 -14.24
N THR A 191 -11.22 7.78 -13.58
CA THR A 191 -10.71 8.93 -12.80
C THR A 191 -9.20 9.19 -12.95
N GLY A 192 -8.70 10.15 -12.18
CA GLY A 192 -7.33 10.58 -12.04
C GLY A 192 -6.98 11.87 -12.80
N SER A 193 -5.79 12.40 -12.49
CA SER A 193 -5.25 13.68 -12.96
C SER A 193 -3.90 13.55 -13.67
N THR A 194 -3.28 12.37 -13.67
CA THR A 194 -1.96 12.11 -14.30
C THR A 194 -2.11 11.65 -15.75
N ASP A 195 -1.05 11.74 -16.56
CA ASP A 195 -1.06 11.31 -17.96
C ASP A 195 -1.37 9.82 -18.18
N THR A 196 -1.08 8.99 -17.17
CA THR A 196 -1.36 7.55 -17.11
C THR A 196 -2.66 7.20 -16.39
N SER A 197 -3.51 8.18 -16.07
CA SER A 197 -4.81 7.93 -15.45
C SER A 197 -5.91 7.73 -16.49
N LEU A 198 -6.88 6.87 -16.16
CA LEU A 198 -7.91 6.43 -17.10
C LEU A 198 -8.75 7.59 -17.64
N TRP A 199 -9.09 8.57 -16.79
CA TRP A 199 -9.79 9.76 -17.25
C TRP A 199 -8.95 10.59 -18.24
N THR A 200 -7.68 10.86 -17.93
CA THR A 200 -6.83 11.70 -18.79
C THR A 200 -6.61 11.07 -20.17
N VAL A 201 -6.36 9.76 -20.26
CA VAL A 201 -6.21 9.09 -21.56
C VAL A 201 -7.53 9.05 -22.34
N TYR A 202 -8.66 8.78 -21.66
CA TYR A 202 -9.97 8.77 -22.30
C TYR A 202 -10.38 10.16 -22.82
N GLN A 203 -10.10 11.22 -22.05
CA GLN A 203 -10.31 12.62 -22.43
C GLN A 203 -9.46 13.03 -23.63
N LYS A 204 -8.24 12.47 -23.79
CA LYS A 204 -7.39 12.62 -24.98
C LYS A 204 -7.88 11.84 -26.21
N GLY A 205 -9.03 11.16 -26.13
CA GLY A 205 -9.63 10.42 -27.23
C GLY A 205 -9.20 8.95 -27.34
N VAL A 206 -8.46 8.43 -26.36
CA VAL A 206 -8.10 6.99 -26.35
C VAL A 206 -9.35 6.15 -26.10
N ARG A 207 -9.53 5.10 -26.92
CA ARG A 207 -10.66 4.14 -26.85
C ARG A 207 -10.25 2.68 -26.75
N ASN A 208 -8.96 2.39 -26.82
CA ASN A 208 -8.38 1.13 -26.36
C ASN A 208 -7.21 1.49 -25.45
N TYR A 209 -7.24 1.06 -24.20
CA TYR A 209 -6.22 1.37 -23.21
C TYR A 209 -5.69 0.09 -22.57
N CYS A 210 -4.42 -0.22 -22.83
CA CYS A 210 -3.76 -1.48 -22.42
C CYS A 210 -4.53 -2.75 -22.86
N GLY A 211 -5.13 -2.74 -24.05
CA GLY A 211 -5.96 -3.83 -24.57
C GLY A 211 -7.45 -3.74 -24.22
N ASN A 212 -7.85 -2.90 -23.25
CA ASN A 212 -9.24 -2.75 -22.83
C ASN A 212 -10.01 -1.78 -23.75
N PRO A 213 -11.10 -2.20 -24.41
CA PRO A 213 -11.97 -1.28 -25.15
C PRO A 213 -12.74 -0.38 -24.17
N LEU A 214 -12.79 0.92 -24.45
CA LEU A 214 -13.51 1.92 -23.68
C LEU A 214 -14.67 2.45 -24.53
N PRO A 215 -15.95 2.15 -24.22
CA PRO A 215 -17.09 2.75 -24.92
C PRO A 215 -17.10 4.28 -24.85
N ASP A 216 -17.68 4.91 -25.87
CA ASP A 216 -17.94 6.34 -25.89
C ASP A 216 -18.98 6.78 -24.85
N GLY A 217 -18.97 8.06 -24.52
CA GLY A 217 -19.91 8.67 -23.57
C GLY A 217 -19.54 8.54 -22.09
N MET A 218 -18.44 7.88 -21.72
CA MET A 218 -17.98 7.87 -20.32
C MET A 218 -17.72 9.29 -19.80
N VAL A 219 -18.02 9.50 -18.51
CA VAL A 219 -17.78 10.75 -17.79
C VAL A 219 -16.79 10.56 -16.64
N LYS A 220 -16.17 11.64 -16.18
CA LYS A 220 -15.20 11.60 -15.08
C LYS A 220 -15.84 11.07 -13.80
N ASN A 221 -15.11 10.21 -13.10
CA ASN A 221 -15.50 9.54 -11.85
C ASN A 221 -16.63 8.50 -11.98
N GLN A 222 -17.05 8.15 -13.20
CA GLN A 222 -17.99 7.06 -13.46
C GLN A 222 -17.42 5.70 -13.01
N LYS A 223 -18.27 4.83 -12.44
CA LYS A 223 -17.92 3.41 -12.21
C LYS A 223 -17.90 2.63 -13.53
N LEU A 224 -16.88 1.82 -13.74
CA LEU A 224 -16.77 0.90 -14.87
C LEU A 224 -17.75 -0.27 -14.74
N GLU A 225 -18.18 -0.84 -15.87
CA GLU A 225 -19.04 -2.04 -15.90
C GLU A 225 -18.33 -3.28 -15.34
N ALA A 226 -17.01 -3.35 -15.53
CA ALA A 226 -16.13 -4.35 -14.96
C ALA A 226 -14.77 -3.73 -14.62
N ASN A 227 -14.08 -4.29 -13.63
CA ASN A 227 -12.74 -3.85 -13.27
C ASN A 227 -11.75 -4.19 -14.39
N ILE A 228 -10.94 -3.21 -14.80
CA ILE A 228 -9.95 -3.37 -15.86
C ILE A 228 -8.52 -3.36 -15.29
N LEU A 229 -7.64 -4.11 -15.94
CA LEU A 229 -6.21 -4.09 -15.68
C LEU A 229 -5.51 -3.21 -16.71
N THR A 230 -4.75 -2.22 -16.27
CA THR A 230 -4.00 -1.29 -17.13
C THR A 230 -2.53 -1.30 -16.71
N PRO A 231 -1.77 -2.36 -17.04
CA PRO A 231 -0.42 -2.51 -16.53
C PRO A 231 0.53 -1.47 -17.10
N THR A 232 1.60 -1.19 -16.36
CA THR A 232 2.68 -0.30 -16.77
C THR A 232 4.04 -0.99 -16.64
N THR A 233 5.01 -0.62 -17.47
CA THR A 233 6.40 -1.05 -17.28
C THR A 233 7.06 -0.22 -16.19
N LYS A 234 7.81 -0.87 -15.30
CA LYS A 234 8.60 -0.21 -14.24
C LYS A 234 9.89 0.39 -14.82
N ALA A 235 9.80 1.58 -15.42
CA ALA A 235 10.94 2.29 -16.00
C ALA A 235 11.61 3.25 -14.99
N ALA A 236 12.81 3.74 -15.32
CA ALA A 236 13.58 4.60 -14.42
C ALA A 236 12.98 6.01 -14.27
N ASP A 237 12.44 6.56 -15.37
CA ASP A 237 12.02 7.98 -15.44
C ASP A 237 10.51 8.18 -15.29
N HIS A 238 9.68 7.26 -15.81
CA HIS A 238 8.21 7.32 -15.74
C HIS A 238 7.57 6.01 -16.20
N ASP A 239 6.49 5.59 -15.53
CA ASP A 239 5.78 4.35 -15.84
C ASP A 239 5.01 4.45 -17.18
N VAL A 240 5.28 3.54 -18.11
CA VAL A 240 4.69 3.54 -19.46
C VAL A 240 3.57 2.49 -19.56
N PRO A 241 2.36 2.84 -20.02
CA PRO A 241 1.28 1.87 -20.25
C PRO A 241 1.68 0.81 -21.30
N ILE A 242 1.34 -0.45 -21.04
CA ILE A 242 1.70 -1.60 -21.87
C ILE A 242 0.52 -2.58 -21.99
N THR A 243 0.42 -3.31 -23.10
CA THR A 243 -0.60 -4.37 -23.29
C THR A 243 -0.18 -5.72 -22.69
N PRO A 244 -1.12 -6.63 -22.38
CA PRO A 244 -0.83 -8.02 -22.00
C PRO A 244 0.09 -8.73 -23.00
N GLU A 245 -0.15 -8.52 -24.30
CA GLU A 245 0.60 -9.14 -25.39
C GLU A 245 2.04 -8.64 -25.44
N GLU A 246 2.26 -7.33 -25.29
CA GLU A 246 3.59 -6.71 -25.28
C GLU A 246 4.42 -7.17 -24.06
N ILE A 247 3.81 -7.36 -22.89
CA ILE A 247 4.51 -7.88 -21.68
C ILE A 247 5.18 -9.22 -21.97
N VAL A 248 4.47 -10.12 -22.65
CA VAL A 248 4.97 -11.47 -22.98
C VAL A 248 5.94 -11.42 -24.16
N GLN A 249 5.66 -10.61 -25.19
CA GLN A 249 6.54 -10.45 -26.36
C GLN A 249 7.91 -9.84 -26.02
N LEU A 250 7.94 -8.88 -25.08
CA LEU A 250 9.18 -8.28 -24.58
C LEU A 250 9.91 -9.15 -23.54
N GLY A 251 9.35 -10.31 -23.18
CA GLY A 251 9.95 -11.24 -22.21
C GLY A 251 9.97 -10.72 -20.77
N LEU A 252 9.13 -9.72 -20.44
CA LEU A 252 9.02 -9.18 -19.08
C LEU A 252 8.42 -10.20 -18.11
N MET A 253 7.53 -11.05 -18.61
CA MET A 253 6.92 -12.17 -17.90
C MET A 253 6.68 -13.34 -18.85
N THR A 254 6.59 -14.56 -18.33
CA THR A 254 6.01 -15.68 -19.10
C THR A 254 4.49 -15.55 -19.15
N GLN A 255 3.84 -16.13 -20.16
CA GLN A 255 2.37 -16.14 -20.24
C GLN A 255 1.74 -16.70 -18.95
N ALA A 256 2.26 -17.82 -18.43
CA ALA A 256 1.73 -18.45 -17.22
C ALA A 256 1.87 -17.55 -15.98
N ASP A 257 2.99 -16.85 -15.84
CA ASP A 257 3.21 -15.92 -14.72
C ASP A 257 2.31 -14.69 -14.84
N TYR A 258 2.10 -14.20 -16.06
CA TYR A 258 1.20 -13.08 -16.32
C TYR A 258 -0.27 -13.47 -16.04
N ASP A 259 -0.71 -14.65 -16.47
CA ASP A 259 -2.06 -15.15 -16.24
C ASP A 259 -2.33 -15.35 -14.73
N GLU A 260 -1.34 -15.84 -13.97
CA GLU A 260 -1.43 -15.97 -12.51
C GLU A 260 -1.50 -14.59 -11.82
N ALA A 261 -0.59 -13.68 -12.16
CA ALA A 261 -0.51 -12.35 -11.55
C ALA A 261 -1.70 -11.43 -11.91
N SER A 262 -2.14 -11.42 -13.17
CA SER A 262 -3.28 -10.61 -13.64
C SER A 262 -4.59 -11.06 -13.00
N LYS A 263 -4.83 -12.38 -12.94
CA LYS A 263 -5.98 -12.96 -12.22
C LYS A 263 -5.94 -12.61 -10.74
N ALA A 264 -4.77 -12.76 -10.09
CA ALA A 264 -4.61 -12.42 -8.69
C ALA A 264 -4.87 -10.93 -8.43
N ALA A 265 -4.34 -10.02 -9.27
CA ALA A 265 -4.57 -8.57 -9.16
C ALA A 265 -6.07 -8.22 -9.20
N LEU A 266 -6.82 -8.79 -10.14
CA LEU A 266 -8.27 -8.57 -10.25
C LEU A 266 -9.02 -9.12 -9.03
N SER A 267 -8.73 -10.35 -8.59
CA SER A 267 -9.36 -10.94 -7.39
C SER A 267 -8.99 -10.23 -6.09
N LEU A 268 -7.76 -9.74 -5.96
CA LEU A 268 -7.32 -8.88 -4.86
C LEU A 268 -8.14 -7.58 -4.84
N PHE A 269 -8.39 -6.98 -6.02
CA PHE A 269 -9.12 -5.72 -6.12
C PHE A 269 -10.59 -5.87 -5.77
N GLU A 270 -11.25 -6.90 -6.32
CA GLU A 270 -12.65 -7.23 -6.00
C GLU A 270 -12.84 -7.53 -4.50
N TYR A 271 -11.92 -8.28 -3.89
CA TYR A 271 -11.92 -8.51 -2.44
C TYR A 271 -11.71 -7.20 -1.65
N GLY A 272 -10.83 -6.32 -2.15
CA GLY A 272 -10.56 -5.00 -1.62
C GLY A 272 -11.76 -4.07 -1.67
N GLU A 273 -12.47 -4.00 -2.80
CA GLU A 273 -13.72 -3.25 -2.97
C GLU A 273 -14.79 -3.70 -1.98
N ARG A 274 -15.02 -5.01 -1.86
CA ARG A 274 -16.02 -5.55 -0.92
C ARG A 274 -15.73 -5.12 0.51
N ILE A 275 -14.50 -5.36 0.99
CA ILE A 275 -14.07 -4.95 2.33
C ILE A 275 -14.17 -3.42 2.49
N ALA A 276 -13.68 -2.62 1.53
CA ALA A 276 -13.77 -1.16 1.59
C ALA A 276 -15.24 -0.69 1.75
N SER A 277 -16.16 -1.29 1.00
CA SER A 277 -17.59 -0.94 1.06
C SER A 277 -18.24 -1.31 2.41
N GLU A 278 -17.84 -2.42 3.03
CA GLU A 278 -18.27 -2.81 4.39
C GLU A 278 -17.87 -1.75 5.45
N HIS A 279 -16.81 -0.98 5.16
CA HIS A 279 -16.27 0.09 6.00
C HIS A 279 -16.62 1.51 5.49
N GLY A 280 -17.55 1.63 4.54
CA GLY A 280 -18.06 2.92 4.04
C GLY A 280 -17.09 3.67 3.11
N LEU A 281 -16.13 2.96 2.53
CA LEU A 281 -15.15 3.45 1.56
C LEU A 281 -15.41 2.86 0.17
N ILE A 282 -14.89 3.54 -0.85
CA ILE A 282 -14.79 3.01 -2.22
C ILE A 282 -13.31 2.84 -2.52
N LEU A 283 -12.89 1.63 -2.88
CA LEU A 283 -11.58 1.38 -3.51
C LEU A 283 -11.72 1.68 -5.00
N VAL A 284 -10.96 2.65 -5.49
CA VAL A 284 -11.20 3.30 -6.79
C VAL A 284 -10.27 2.73 -7.87
N ASP A 285 -8.97 2.72 -7.55
CA ASP A 285 -7.92 2.03 -8.26
C ASP A 285 -6.78 1.67 -7.27
N THR A 286 -5.97 0.68 -7.64
CA THR A 286 -4.78 0.28 -6.87
C THR A 286 -3.71 -0.29 -7.78
N LYS A 287 -2.47 -0.34 -7.27
CA LYS A 287 -1.30 -0.88 -7.95
C LYS A 287 -0.73 -2.04 -7.15
N TYR A 288 -0.58 -3.20 -7.79
CA TYR A 288 0.14 -4.34 -7.21
C TYR A 288 1.50 -4.54 -7.88
N GLU A 289 2.42 -5.14 -7.14
CA GLU A 289 3.65 -5.71 -7.68
C GLU A 289 3.75 -7.19 -7.29
N PHE A 290 4.35 -7.98 -8.18
CA PHE A 290 4.57 -9.40 -7.99
C PHE A 290 6.03 -9.76 -8.29
N GLY A 291 6.49 -10.89 -7.77
CA GLY A 291 7.79 -11.44 -8.13
C GLY A 291 7.85 -12.95 -7.96
N LYS A 292 8.85 -13.59 -8.59
CA LYS A 292 9.16 -15.00 -8.36
C LYS A 292 9.89 -15.17 -7.03
N GLY A 293 9.32 -15.98 -6.14
CA GLY A 293 10.02 -16.49 -4.96
C GLY A 293 11.10 -17.52 -5.33
N PRO A 294 12.02 -17.85 -4.40
CA PRO A 294 13.08 -18.85 -4.63
C PRO A 294 12.59 -20.26 -4.98
N ASP A 295 11.33 -20.60 -4.67
CA ASP A 295 10.67 -21.85 -5.02
C ASP A 295 9.92 -21.80 -6.37
N GLY A 296 10.09 -20.71 -7.13
CA GLY A 296 9.49 -20.52 -8.45
C GLY A 296 8.01 -20.14 -8.44
N LYS A 297 7.41 -19.82 -7.29
CA LYS A 297 6.02 -19.33 -7.21
C LYS A 297 5.92 -17.82 -7.45
N VAL A 298 4.81 -17.36 -8.02
CA VAL A 298 4.46 -15.95 -8.00
C VAL A 298 4.05 -15.57 -6.57
N LEU A 299 4.64 -14.49 -6.05
CA LEU A 299 4.34 -13.93 -4.74
C LEU A 299 3.89 -12.48 -4.90
N LEU A 300 2.85 -12.08 -4.18
CA LEU A 300 2.51 -10.68 -3.97
C LEU A 300 3.60 -10.03 -3.09
N ILE A 301 4.09 -8.88 -3.50
CA ILE A 301 5.19 -8.14 -2.84
C ILE A 301 4.78 -6.68 -2.63
N ASP A 302 5.75 -5.83 -2.31
CA ASP A 302 5.61 -4.38 -2.17
C ASP A 302 4.62 -3.97 -1.06
N GLU A 303 3.66 -3.08 -1.33
CA GLU A 303 2.57 -2.74 -0.41
C GLU A 303 1.19 -2.97 -1.03
N VAL A 304 0.17 -3.16 -0.19
CA VAL A 304 -1.18 -3.57 -0.62
C VAL A 304 -2.23 -2.67 0.01
N HIS A 305 -3.08 -2.09 -0.84
CA HIS A 305 -4.29 -1.35 -0.44
C HIS A 305 -4.01 -0.22 0.57
N THR A 306 -2.89 0.49 0.41
CA THR A 306 -2.55 1.67 1.20
C THR A 306 -3.01 2.96 0.50
N PRO A 307 -3.15 4.09 1.22
CA PRO A 307 -3.38 5.41 0.59
C PRO A 307 -2.25 5.94 -0.31
N ASP A 308 -1.06 5.31 -0.33
CA ASP A 308 0.02 5.66 -1.26
C ASP A 308 -0.02 4.80 -2.54
N SER A 309 -0.52 3.55 -2.46
CA SER A 309 -0.69 2.61 -3.59
C SER A 309 -2.07 2.66 -4.26
N SER A 310 -3.07 3.27 -3.60
CA SER A 310 -4.49 3.17 -3.96
C SER A 310 -5.22 4.49 -3.76
N ARG A 311 -6.22 4.73 -4.62
CA ARG A 311 -7.21 5.80 -4.41
C ARG A 311 -8.40 5.27 -3.61
N TYR A 312 -8.77 6.02 -2.58
CA TYR A 312 -9.95 5.76 -1.76
C TYR A 312 -10.85 6.98 -1.70
N TRP A 313 -12.14 6.76 -1.93
CA TRP A 313 -13.19 7.76 -1.73
C TRP A 313 -14.11 7.42 -0.56
N ILE A 314 -14.74 8.46 -0.01
CA ILE A 314 -15.80 8.33 1.00
C ILE A 314 -17.09 7.89 0.32
N GLY A 315 -17.56 6.68 0.63
CA GLY A 315 -18.65 6.05 -0.14
C GLY A 315 -20.00 6.73 0.02
N HIS A 316 -20.29 7.31 1.19
CA HIS A 316 -21.59 7.93 1.46
C HIS A 316 -21.79 9.31 0.80
N SER A 317 -20.72 9.99 0.39
CA SER A 317 -20.80 11.29 -0.30
C SER A 317 -20.68 11.15 -1.84
N PHE A 318 -20.24 10.00 -2.35
CA PHE A 318 -19.99 9.77 -3.77
C PHE A 318 -21.21 10.01 -4.68
N GLU A 319 -22.35 9.37 -4.42
CA GLU A 319 -23.54 9.42 -5.31
C GLU A 319 -24.19 10.81 -5.42
N GLU A 320 -24.07 11.64 -4.39
CA GLU A 320 -24.50 13.03 -4.45
C GLU A 320 -23.52 13.88 -5.27
N ARG A 321 -22.22 13.74 -4.98
CA ARG A 321 -21.16 14.51 -5.64
C ARG A 321 -21.08 14.19 -7.13
N PHE A 322 -21.14 12.91 -7.51
CA PHE A 322 -21.14 12.46 -8.89
C PHE A 322 -22.32 13.04 -9.70
N ARG A 323 -23.55 12.95 -9.18
CA ARG A 323 -24.75 13.53 -9.84
C ARG A 323 -24.69 15.05 -10.00
N ASN A 324 -23.99 15.74 -9.09
CA ASN A 324 -23.78 17.19 -9.14
C ASN A 324 -22.52 17.60 -9.94
N GLY A 325 -21.80 16.65 -10.56
CA GLY A 325 -20.56 16.94 -11.31
C GLY A 325 -19.37 17.37 -10.44
N LEU A 326 -19.40 17.06 -9.14
CA LEU A 326 -18.35 17.39 -8.18
C LEU A 326 -17.34 16.25 -8.06
N GLU A 327 -16.06 16.58 -7.81
CA GLU A 327 -15.04 15.58 -7.50
C GLU A 327 -15.40 14.80 -6.22
N PRO A 328 -15.25 13.47 -6.19
CA PRO A 328 -15.41 12.66 -4.97
C PRO A 328 -14.53 13.14 -3.82
N GLU A 329 -15.00 12.88 -2.60
CA GLU A 329 -14.24 13.16 -1.38
C GLU A 329 -13.18 12.07 -1.20
N ASN A 330 -11.90 12.46 -1.28
CA ASN A 330 -10.74 11.59 -1.26
C ASN A 330 -10.02 11.59 0.10
N ILE A 331 -9.29 10.50 0.37
CA ILE A 331 -8.49 10.32 1.60
C ILE A 331 -6.98 10.51 1.31
N ASP A 332 -6.61 10.58 0.03
CA ASP A 332 -5.24 10.61 -0.46
C ASP A 332 -4.59 12.02 -0.45
N LYS A 333 -3.35 12.07 -0.95
CA LYS A 333 -2.47 13.24 -1.00
C LYS A 333 -2.79 14.29 -2.07
N GLU A 334 -3.95 14.26 -2.74
CA GLU A 334 -4.22 15.22 -3.83
C GLU A 334 -4.24 16.69 -3.35
N PHE A 335 -4.72 16.98 -2.13
CA PHE A 335 -4.71 18.35 -1.61
C PHE A 335 -3.29 18.86 -1.33
N LEU A 336 -2.36 17.99 -0.93
CA LEU A 336 -0.93 18.32 -0.84
C LEU A 336 -0.36 18.64 -2.24
N ARG A 337 -0.69 17.83 -3.26
CA ARG A 337 -0.28 18.10 -4.65
C ARG A 337 -0.80 19.43 -5.18
N LEU A 338 -2.07 19.74 -4.93
CA LEU A 338 -2.69 21.00 -5.35
C LEU A 338 -1.99 22.19 -4.68
N TRP A 339 -1.75 22.12 -3.37
CA TRP A 339 -1.02 23.18 -2.66
C TRP A 339 0.35 23.46 -3.29
N PHE A 340 1.18 22.42 -3.53
CA PHE A 340 2.48 22.62 -4.18
C PHE A 340 2.33 23.21 -5.60
N LYS A 341 1.38 22.73 -6.40
CA LYS A 341 1.13 23.23 -7.77
C LYS A 341 0.71 24.72 -7.79
N ASP A 342 0.01 25.18 -6.75
CA ASP A 342 -0.46 26.57 -6.65
C ASP A 342 0.62 27.52 -6.07
N HIS A 343 1.70 26.99 -5.47
CA HIS A 343 2.73 27.77 -4.77
C HIS A 343 4.15 27.66 -5.38
N CYS A 344 4.39 26.72 -6.30
CA CYS A 344 5.68 26.54 -6.99
C CYS A 344 5.47 25.77 -8.32
N ASN A 345 6.50 25.68 -9.17
CA ASN A 345 6.56 24.67 -10.22
C ASN A 345 7.29 23.42 -9.68
N PRO A 346 6.58 22.37 -9.21
CA PRO A 346 7.21 21.25 -8.53
C PRO A 346 8.15 20.42 -9.43
N TYR A 347 8.06 20.56 -10.75
CA TYR A 347 8.89 19.87 -11.73
C TYR A 347 10.19 20.62 -12.09
N GLU A 348 10.20 21.96 -11.99
CA GLU A 348 11.30 22.81 -12.47
C GLU A 348 12.04 23.52 -11.33
N ASP A 349 11.37 23.88 -10.24
CA ASP A 349 11.96 24.68 -9.16
C ASP A 349 12.99 23.86 -8.36
N GLU A 350 14.25 24.32 -8.30
CA GLU A 350 15.33 23.61 -7.59
C GLU A 350 15.00 23.37 -6.11
N VAL A 351 14.38 24.37 -5.47
CA VAL A 351 13.97 24.33 -4.06
C VAL A 351 12.46 24.51 -3.97
N LEU A 352 11.78 23.57 -3.32
CA LEU A 352 10.35 23.67 -3.06
C LEU A 352 10.11 24.42 -1.73
N PRO A 353 8.99 25.14 -1.57
CA PRO A 353 8.59 25.68 -0.27
C PRO A 353 8.23 24.55 0.70
N ASP A 354 8.49 24.75 1.99
CA ASP A 354 8.07 23.79 3.02
C ASP A 354 6.54 23.67 3.08
N ALA A 355 6.03 22.44 3.21
CA ALA A 355 4.61 22.20 3.40
C ALA A 355 4.15 22.76 4.77
N PRO A 356 3.06 23.56 4.83
CA PRO A 356 2.55 24.13 6.09
C PRO A 356 2.21 23.05 7.13
N GLU A 357 2.42 23.33 8.42
CA GLU A 357 2.14 22.38 9.50
C GLU A 357 0.67 21.93 9.52
N GLU A 358 -0.26 22.82 9.20
CA GLU A 358 -1.69 22.51 9.03
C GLU A 358 -1.90 21.43 7.97
N LEU A 359 -1.25 21.55 6.82
CA LEU A 359 -1.35 20.66 5.67
C LEU A 359 -0.75 19.28 5.98
N VAL A 360 0.42 19.27 6.63
CA VAL A 360 1.06 18.05 7.15
C VAL A 360 0.17 17.36 8.19
N SER A 361 -0.44 18.13 9.09
CA SER A 361 -1.29 17.59 10.15
C SER A 361 -2.61 17.03 9.62
N GLU A 362 -3.21 17.70 8.64
CA GLU A 362 -4.42 17.25 7.95
C GLU A 362 -4.17 15.95 7.17
N LEU A 363 -3.01 15.80 6.52
CA LEU A 363 -2.65 14.56 5.85
C LEU A 363 -2.37 13.40 6.82
N ALA A 364 -1.69 13.66 7.94
CA ALA A 364 -1.54 12.67 9.01
C ALA A 364 -2.91 12.24 9.56
N TRP A 365 -3.84 13.18 9.78
CA TRP A 365 -5.21 12.87 10.20
C TRP A 365 -5.96 12.05 9.14
N SER A 366 -5.88 12.41 7.87
CA SER A 366 -6.53 11.70 6.76
C SER A 366 -6.06 10.24 6.69
N ILE A 367 -4.74 10.04 6.63
CA ILE A 367 -4.08 8.73 6.61
C ILE A 367 -4.46 7.90 7.85
N PHE A 368 -4.52 8.51 9.04
CA PHE A 368 -4.94 7.79 10.24
C PHE A 368 -6.43 7.44 10.23
N SER A 369 -7.29 8.34 9.74
CA SER A 369 -8.75 8.15 9.67
C SER A 369 -9.16 7.01 8.73
N TYR A 370 -8.36 6.77 7.67
CA TYR A 370 -8.49 5.62 6.78
C TYR A 370 -8.52 4.30 7.56
N THR A 371 -7.50 4.04 8.39
CA THR A 371 -7.32 2.76 9.11
C THR A 371 -8.29 2.51 10.27
N ARG A 372 -9.14 3.48 10.60
CA ARG A 372 -10.14 3.37 11.67
C ARG A 372 -11.56 3.12 11.20
N ARG A 373 -11.80 3.20 9.89
CA ARG A 373 -13.08 2.84 9.28
C ARG A 373 -13.16 1.34 9.18
#